data_AF-A0A3B9LAZ6-F1
#
_entry.id   AF-A0A3B9LAZ6-F1
#
_cell.length_a   1.000
_cell.length_b   1.000
_cell.length_c   1.000
_cell.angle_alpha   90.00
_cell.angle_beta   90.00
_cell.angle_gamma   90.00
#
_symmetry.space_group_name_H-M   'P 1'
#
loop_
_entity.id
_entity.type
_entity.pdbx_description
1 polymer ?
#
loop_
_entity_poly.entity_id
_entity_poly.type
_entity_poly.pdbx_seq_one_letter_code
_entity_poly.pdbx_strand_id
1 'polypeptide(L)'
;MKKDASGYSHARLNWLTELNQIDEIASIKLSIHHITTIPNDPKLTLPEKINILIAIEDANEAAVHMQTTQFVKADYLSAQVADNIINNHYAYHRILFLAYTKLFAISYGRPSDQQPSKHLKLTIVTRALIAAANMLKWRYFEHATAPANLWEQVNAIYQRADEDMLCNQLTKPFKHLPSTTITSLFLQLHMFGSLNF
;
A
#
# COMPACT_ATOMS: atom_id res chain seq x y z
N MET A 1 -3.88 -31.43 15.78
CA MET A 1 -2.59 -31.10 15.13
C MET A 1 -2.68 -29.68 14.57
N LYS A 2 -2.26 -28.68 15.35
CA LYS A 2 -2.09 -27.30 14.86
C LYS A 2 -0.73 -27.26 14.16
N LYS A 3 -0.72 -27.26 12.83
CA LYS A 3 0.50 -26.87 12.09
C LYS A 3 0.74 -25.39 12.39
N ASP A 4 1.91 -25.07 12.88
CA ASP A 4 2.33 -23.71 13.21
C ASP A 4 2.18 -22.80 11.98
N ALA A 5 1.16 -21.95 12.00
CA ALA A 5 0.92 -20.92 10.99
C ALA A 5 2.11 -19.94 10.88
N SER A 6 2.91 -19.80 11.95
CA SER A 6 4.11 -18.96 11.97
C SER A 6 5.22 -19.44 11.03
N GLY A 7 5.37 -20.75 10.80
CA GLY A 7 6.42 -21.31 9.94
C GLY A 7 6.19 -21.05 8.45
N TYR A 8 4.93 -21.00 8.00
CA TYR A 8 4.57 -20.74 6.60
C TYR A 8 4.80 -19.28 6.20
N SER A 9 4.61 -18.35 7.14
CA SER A 9 4.88 -16.93 6.90
C SER A 9 6.38 -16.65 6.77
N HIS A 10 7.25 -17.32 7.52
CA HIS A 10 8.68 -17.10 7.45
C HIS A 10 9.29 -17.56 6.11
N ALA A 11 9.02 -18.79 5.67
CA ALA A 11 9.56 -19.30 4.41
C ALA A 11 9.15 -18.44 3.19
N ARG A 12 7.94 -17.87 3.22
CA ARG A 12 7.42 -17.00 2.15
C ARG A 12 7.95 -15.57 2.18
N LEU A 13 8.60 -15.15 3.26
CA LEU A 13 9.22 -13.84 3.40
C LEU A 13 10.74 -13.90 3.30
N ASN A 14 11.33 -15.08 3.07
CA ASN A 14 12.79 -15.23 2.95
C ASN A 14 13.37 -14.36 1.83
N TRP A 15 12.63 -14.17 0.73
CA TRP A 15 13.06 -13.29 -0.38
C TRP A 15 13.13 -11.81 -0.01
N LEU A 16 12.53 -11.38 1.12
CA LEU A 16 12.66 -9.98 1.56
C LEU A 16 14.12 -9.59 1.84
N THR A 17 14.97 -10.55 2.23
CA THR A 17 16.40 -10.26 2.44
C THR A 17 17.13 -9.99 1.12
N GLU A 18 16.61 -10.49 0.00
CA GLU A 18 17.14 -10.27 -1.34
C GLU A 18 16.88 -8.85 -1.82
N LEU A 19 15.87 -8.15 -1.28
CA LEU A 19 15.54 -6.77 -1.67
C LEU A 19 16.69 -5.78 -1.46
N ASN A 20 17.53 -6.03 -0.45
CA ASN A 20 18.69 -5.20 -0.15
C ASN A 20 19.91 -5.54 -1.02
N GLN A 21 19.83 -6.59 -1.84
CA GLN A 21 20.94 -7.11 -2.64
C GLN A 21 20.77 -6.82 -4.15
N ILE A 22 19.62 -6.32 -4.56
CA ILE A 22 19.29 -5.98 -5.95
C ILE A 22 19.08 -4.48 -6.11
N ASP A 23 19.13 -3.99 -7.35
CA ASP A 23 18.84 -2.58 -7.63
C ASP A 23 17.42 -2.20 -7.21
N GLU A 24 17.22 -0.94 -6.86
CA GLU A 24 15.99 -0.51 -6.20
C GLU A 24 14.75 -0.63 -7.13
N ILE A 25 14.92 -0.50 -8.44
CA ILE A 25 13.82 -0.70 -9.40
C ILE A 25 13.49 -2.20 -9.52
N ALA A 26 14.49 -3.08 -9.58
CA ALA A 26 14.26 -4.53 -9.54
C ALA A 26 13.59 -4.96 -8.23
N SER A 27 13.96 -4.36 -7.10
CA SER A 27 13.32 -4.57 -5.80
C SER A 27 11.84 -4.22 -5.81
N ILE A 28 11.48 -3.07 -6.39
CA ILE A 28 10.08 -2.70 -6.59
C ILE A 28 9.36 -3.72 -7.49
N LYS A 29 9.95 -4.11 -8.62
CA LYS A 29 9.32 -5.08 -9.54
C LYS A 29 9.10 -6.45 -8.89
N LEU A 30 10.08 -6.94 -8.14
CA LEU A 30 9.97 -8.19 -7.40
C LEU A 30 8.85 -8.10 -6.36
N SER A 31 8.78 -6.98 -5.64
CA SER A 31 7.72 -6.73 -4.67
C SER A 31 6.34 -6.67 -5.31
N ILE A 32 6.19 -6.00 -6.46
CA ILE A 32 4.94 -6.01 -7.25
C ILE A 32 4.53 -7.45 -7.56
N HIS A 33 5.45 -8.27 -8.07
CA HIS A 33 5.17 -9.66 -8.41
C HIS A 33 4.58 -10.42 -7.20
N HIS A 34 5.23 -10.33 -6.04
CA HIS A 34 4.73 -10.99 -4.83
C HIS A 34 3.38 -10.42 -4.35
N ILE A 35 3.20 -9.10 -4.33
CA ILE A 35 1.96 -8.44 -3.90
C ILE A 35 0.76 -8.90 -4.73
N THR A 36 0.90 -9.04 -6.05
CA THR A 36 -0.23 -9.43 -6.92
C THR A 36 -0.81 -10.81 -6.60
N THR A 37 -0.01 -11.73 -6.05
CA THR A 37 -0.42 -13.11 -5.76
C THR A 37 -1.12 -13.25 -4.40
N ILE A 38 -0.76 -12.42 -3.42
CA ILE A 38 -1.15 -12.58 -2.01
C ILE A 38 -2.67 -12.50 -1.79
N PRO A 39 -3.41 -11.52 -2.33
CA PRO A 39 -4.85 -11.40 -2.06
C PRO A 39 -5.65 -12.64 -2.45
N ASN A 40 -5.20 -13.35 -3.49
CA ASN A 40 -5.89 -14.50 -4.07
C ASN A 40 -5.38 -15.84 -3.54
N ASP A 41 -4.34 -15.87 -2.71
CA ASP A 41 -3.77 -17.13 -2.25
C ASP A 41 -4.75 -17.87 -1.31
N PRO A 42 -5.24 -19.07 -1.65
CA PRO A 42 -6.18 -19.80 -0.81
C PRO A 42 -5.52 -20.43 0.43
N LYS A 43 -4.19 -20.53 0.46
CA LYS A 43 -3.42 -21.13 1.56
C LYS A 43 -3.22 -20.16 2.72
N LEU A 44 -3.54 -18.88 2.54
CA LEU A 44 -3.36 -17.83 3.54
C LEU A 44 -4.71 -17.40 4.11
N THR A 45 -4.77 -17.30 5.44
CA THR A 45 -5.85 -16.61 6.14
C THR A 45 -5.82 -15.11 5.85
N LEU A 46 -6.93 -14.42 6.06
CA LEU A 46 -7.01 -12.97 5.84
C LEU A 46 -5.99 -12.18 6.69
N PRO A 47 -5.80 -12.45 8.00
CA PRO A 47 -4.76 -11.79 8.78
C PRO A 47 -3.33 -12.06 8.25
N GLU A 48 -3.03 -13.28 7.80
CA GLU A 48 -1.72 -13.59 7.21
C GLU A 48 -1.47 -12.82 5.92
N LYS A 49 -2.48 -12.72 5.04
CA LYS A 49 -2.37 -11.90 3.81
C LYS A 49 -2.04 -10.45 4.14
N ILE A 50 -2.73 -9.88 5.12
CA ILE A 50 -2.52 -8.49 5.54
C ILE A 50 -1.11 -8.31 6.11
N ASN A 51 -0.68 -9.19 7.02
CA ASN A 51 0.63 -9.11 7.66
C ASN A 51 1.77 -9.25 6.64
N ILE A 52 1.63 -10.15 5.66
CA ILE A 52 2.62 -10.31 4.59
C ILE A 52 2.72 -9.02 3.76
N LEU A 53 1.59 -8.40 3.38
CA LEU A 53 1.61 -7.13 2.66
C LEU A 53 2.28 -6.01 3.45
N ILE A 54 1.95 -5.90 4.75
CA ILE A 54 2.57 -4.94 5.65
C ILE A 54 4.09 -5.15 5.71
N ALA A 55 4.55 -6.40 5.81
CA ALA A 55 5.97 -6.75 5.86
C ALA A 55 6.70 -6.41 4.55
N ILE A 56 6.08 -6.67 3.40
CA ILE A 56 6.63 -6.30 2.09
C ILE A 56 6.76 -4.78 2.00
N GLU A 57 5.71 -4.05 2.34
CA GLU A 57 5.73 -2.60 2.24
C GLU A 57 6.74 -1.98 3.22
N ASP A 58 6.83 -2.48 4.45
CA ASP A 58 7.83 -2.05 5.43
C ASP A 58 9.27 -2.29 4.94
N ALA A 59 9.52 -3.41 4.25
CA ALA A 59 10.84 -3.72 3.69
C ALA A 59 11.22 -2.79 2.52
N ASN A 60 10.23 -2.29 1.76
CA ASN A 60 10.44 -1.40 0.63
C ASN A 60 10.45 0.09 1.00
N GLU A 61 9.93 0.44 2.19
CA GLU A 61 9.61 1.83 2.54
C GLU A 61 10.82 2.77 2.40
N ALA A 62 11.97 2.40 2.98
CA ALA A 62 13.18 3.21 2.93
C ALA A 62 13.69 3.40 1.49
N ALA A 63 13.68 2.35 0.67
CA ALA A 63 14.11 2.40 -0.72
C ALA A 63 13.18 3.28 -1.56
N VAL A 64 11.87 3.09 -1.41
CA VAL A 64 10.85 3.90 -2.11
C VAL A 64 10.96 5.38 -1.72
N HIS A 65 11.17 5.68 -0.43
CA HIS A 65 11.34 7.05 0.04
C HIS A 65 12.63 7.69 -0.53
N MET A 66 13.74 6.94 -0.52
CA MET A 66 15.01 7.39 -1.07
C MET A 66 14.90 7.69 -2.57
N GLN A 67 14.34 6.78 -3.36
CA GLN A 67 14.15 6.96 -4.80
C GLN A 67 13.22 8.13 -5.12
N THR A 68 12.11 8.27 -4.38
CA THR A 68 11.21 9.41 -4.54
C THR A 68 11.94 10.73 -4.28
N THR A 69 12.77 10.78 -3.23
CA THR A 69 13.55 11.96 -2.89
C THR A 69 14.60 12.28 -3.96
N GLN A 70 15.30 11.27 -4.48
CA GLN A 70 16.27 11.42 -5.56
C GLN A 70 15.60 11.91 -6.85
N PHE A 71 14.46 11.32 -7.22
CA PHE A 71 13.68 11.73 -8.39
C PHE A 71 13.28 13.21 -8.33
N VAL A 72 12.73 13.66 -7.20
CA VAL A 72 12.28 15.05 -7.02
C VAL A 72 13.45 16.05 -6.99
N LYS A 73 14.62 15.63 -6.51
CA LYS A 73 15.81 16.50 -6.39
C LYS A 73 16.73 16.45 -7.62
N ALA A 74 16.48 15.56 -8.58
CA ALA A 74 17.36 15.43 -9.73
C ALA A 74 17.20 16.65 -10.65
N ASP A 75 18.28 17.42 -10.83
CA ASP A 75 18.30 18.59 -11.71
C ASP A 75 18.10 18.21 -13.18
N TYR A 76 18.54 17.01 -13.56
CA TYR A 76 18.37 16.48 -14.91
C TYR A 76 18.25 14.95 -14.90
N LEU A 77 17.14 14.44 -15.43
CA LEU A 77 16.96 13.03 -15.77
C LEU A 77 16.62 12.94 -17.25
N SER A 78 17.15 11.92 -17.93
CA SER A 78 16.67 11.62 -19.28
C SER A 78 15.21 11.20 -19.21
N ALA A 79 14.42 11.55 -20.22
CA ALA A 79 12.99 11.21 -20.28
C ALA A 79 12.76 9.71 -20.05
N GLN A 80 13.56 8.85 -20.69
CA GLN A 80 13.48 7.39 -20.52
C GLN A 80 13.68 6.93 -19.07
N VAL A 81 14.63 7.53 -18.35
CA VAL A 81 14.88 7.17 -16.94
C VAL A 81 13.75 7.68 -16.05
N ALA A 82 13.29 8.91 -16.28
CA ALA A 82 12.17 9.50 -15.55
C ALA A 82 10.89 8.66 -15.75
N ASP A 83 10.55 8.31 -16.99
CA ASP A 83 9.39 7.48 -17.32
C ASP A 83 9.48 6.10 -16.66
N ASN A 84 10.66 5.48 -16.66
CA ASN A 84 10.84 4.18 -16.02
C ASN A 84 10.63 4.27 -14.50
N ILE A 85 11.15 5.30 -13.83
CA ILE A 85 10.92 5.51 -12.39
C ILE A 85 9.42 5.74 -12.11
N ILE A 86 8.81 6.71 -12.80
CA ILE A 86 7.38 7.05 -12.63
C ILE A 86 6.50 5.81 -12.79
N ASN A 87 6.70 5.04 -13.87
CA ASN A 87 5.88 3.87 -14.17
C ASN A 87 5.99 2.77 -13.10
N ASN A 88 7.21 2.49 -12.62
CA ASN A 88 7.41 1.46 -11.59
C ASN A 88 6.84 1.87 -10.24
N HIS A 89 7.05 3.12 -9.82
CA HIS A 89 6.48 3.60 -8.56
C HIS A 89 4.95 3.73 -8.60
N TYR A 90 4.39 4.23 -9.70
CA TYR A 90 2.95 4.24 -9.91
C TYR A 90 2.37 2.82 -9.84
N ALA A 91 2.97 1.87 -10.57
CA ALA A 91 2.53 0.47 -10.57
C ALA A 91 2.60 -0.14 -9.16
N TYR A 92 3.67 0.12 -8.42
CA TYR A 92 3.85 -0.35 -7.05
C TYR A 92 2.71 0.12 -6.14
N HIS A 93 2.49 1.42 -6.06
CA HIS A 93 1.42 1.97 -5.22
C HIS A 93 0.03 1.55 -5.70
N ARG A 94 -0.17 1.41 -7.01
CA ARG A 94 -1.42 0.93 -7.58
C ARG A 94 -1.74 -0.50 -7.13
N ILE A 95 -0.75 -1.38 -7.14
CA ILE A 95 -0.91 -2.78 -6.74
C ILE A 95 -1.10 -2.90 -5.22
N LEU A 96 -0.40 -2.10 -4.41
CA LEU A 96 -0.67 -1.99 -2.97
C LEU A 96 -2.09 -1.53 -2.67
N PHE A 97 -2.54 -0.45 -3.32
CA PHE A 97 -3.90 0.08 -3.15
C PHE A 97 -4.94 -1.00 -3.48
N LEU A 98 -4.84 -1.65 -4.64
CA LEU A 98 -5.75 -2.73 -5.02
C LEU A 98 -5.72 -3.91 -4.04
N ALA A 99 -4.55 -4.28 -3.53
CA ALA A 99 -4.42 -5.37 -2.57
C ALA A 99 -5.10 -5.01 -1.24
N TYR A 100 -4.84 -3.82 -0.69
CA TYR A 100 -5.45 -3.37 0.57
C TYR A 100 -6.96 -3.18 0.45
N THR A 101 -7.42 -2.50 -0.60
CA THR A 101 -8.86 -2.28 -0.87
C THR A 101 -9.61 -3.63 -0.92
N LYS A 102 -9.05 -4.61 -1.62
CA LYS A 102 -9.62 -5.96 -1.73
C LYS A 102 -9.65 -6.70 -0.39
N LEU A 103 -8.55 -6.72 0.35
CA LEU A 103 -8.50 -7.41 1.64
C LEU A 103 -9.41 -6.76 2.68
N PHE A 104 -9.50 -5.43 2.68
CA PHE A 104 -10.45 -4.70 3.53
C PHE A 104 -11.88 -5.05 3.16
N ALA A 105 -12.23 -5.07 1.87
CA ALA A 105 -13.57 -5.45 1.43
C ALA A 105 -13.94 -6.90 1.83
N ILE A 106 -13.01 -7.85 1.71
CA ILE A 106 -13.21 -9.24 2.13
C ILE A 106 -13.44 -9.35 3.64
N SER A 107 -12.87 -8.45 4.45
CA SER A 107 -12.99 -8.49 5.91
C SER A 107 -14.44 -8.36 6.40
N TYR A 108 -15.31 -7.71 5.64
CA TYR A 108 -16.73 -7.54 5.99
C TYR A 108 -17.60 -8.73 5.60
N GLY A 109 -17.15 -9.57 4.65
CA GLY A 109 -17.88 -10.77 4.22
C GLY A 109 -17.60 -12.01 5.08
N ARG A 110 -16.89 -11.86 6.21
CA ARG A 110 -16.42 -12.97 7.05
C ARG A 110 -17.10 -12.95 8.43
N PRO A 111 -17.35 -14.13 9.03
CA PRO A 111 -17.74 -14.26 10.43
C PRO A 111 -16.78 -13.51 11.36
N SER A 112 -17.27 -12.98 12.48
CA SER A 112 -16.52 -12.10 13.39
C SER A 112 -15.22 -12.71 13.91
N ASP A 113 -15.19 -14.03 14.13
CA ASP A 113 -14.01 -14.81 14.57
C ASP A 113 -12.93 -14.95 13.50
N GLN A 114 -13.28 -14.72 12.23
CA GLN A 114 -12.37 -14.75 11.08
C GLN A 114 -11.99 -13.36 10.56
N GLN A 115 -12.55 -12.31 11.16
CA GLN A 115 -12.22 -10.94 10.79
C GLN A 115 -10.84 -10.55 11.34
N PRO A 116 -10.08 -9.72 10.60
CA PRO A 116 -8.87 -9.12 11.13
C PRO A 116 -9.21 -8.24 12.33
N SER A 117 -8.26 -8.11 13.25
CA SER A 117 -8.41 -7.24 14.42
C SER A 117 -8.68 -5.79 14.01
N LYS A 118 -9.31 -5.02 14.90
CA LYS A 118 -9.57 -3.59 14.67
C LYS A 118 -8.29 -2.83 14.30
N HIS A 119 -7.18 -3.17 14.95
CA HIS A 119 -5.87 -2.59 14.63
C HIS A 119 -5.40 -2.92 13.21
N LEU A 120 -5.55 -4.16 12.75
CA LEU A 120 -5.20 -4.54 11.37
C LEU A 120 -6.09 -3.83 10.34
N LYS A 121 -7.41 -3.72 10.60
CA LYS A 121 -8.34 -2.94 9.75
C LYS A 121 -7.90 -1.47 9.64
N LEU A 122 -7.57 -0.86 10.78
CA LEU A 122 -7.08 0.51 10.84
C LEU A 122 -5.80 0.68 10.02
N THR A 123 -4.82 -0.23 10.14
CA THR A 123 -3.58 -0.20 9.38
C THR A 123 -3.83 -0.31 7.88
N ILE A 124 -4.62 -1.28 7.41
CA ILE A 124 -4.82 -1.46 5.95
C ILE A 124 -5.53 -0.29 5.29
N VAL A 125 -6.51 0.33 5.95
CA VAL A 125 -7.19 1.52 5.39
C VAL A 125 -6.22 2.69 5.30
N THR A 126 -5.47 2.92 6.38
CA THR A 126 -4.46 3.99 6.45
C THR A 126 -3.43 3.84 5.33
N ARG A 127 -2.92 2.63 5.12
CA ARG A 127 -1.93 2.36 4.08
C ARG A 127 -2.52 2.39 2.67
N ALA A 128 -3.77 1.97 2.49
CA ALA A 128 -4.49 2.14 1.23
C ALA A 128 -4.59 3.63 0.83
N LEU A 129 -4.96 4.51 1.78
CA LEU A 129 -5.06 5.95 1.51
C LEU A 129 -3.68 6.58 1.18
N ILE A 130 -2.62 6.13 1.84
CA ILE A 130 -1.24 6.56 1.51
C ILE A 130 -0.83 6.09 0.11
N ALA A 131 -1.14 4.84 -0.24
CA ALA A 131 -0.88 4.30 -1.58
C ALA A 131 -1.65 5.10 -2.64
N ALA A 132 -2.93 5.42 -2.40
CA ALA A 132 -3.73 6.28 -3.27
C ALA A 132 -3.11 7.68 -3.44
N ALA A 133 -2.64 8.30 -2.35
CA ALA A 133 -2.00 9.61 -2.39
C ALA A 133 -0.70 9.55 -3.22
N ASN A 134 0.11 8.52 -3.05
CA ASN A 134 1.32 8.36 -3.85
C ASN A 134 1.01 8.06 -5.32
N MET A 135 -0.05 7.30 -5.65
CA MET A 135 -0.50 7.14 -7.03
C MET A 135 -0.79 8.49 -7.70
N LEU A 136 -1.45 9.42 -6.99
CA LEU A 136 -1.72 10.77 -7.51
C LEU A 136 -0.44 11.58 -7.69
N LYS A 137 0.49 11.53 -6.73
CA LYS A 137 1.80 12.20 -6.87
C LYS A 137 2.56 11.74 -8.12
N TRP A 138 2.61 10.43 -8.37
CA TRP A 138 3.28 9.91 -9.56
C TRP A 138 2.57 10.26 -10.87
N ARG A 139 1.23 10.31 -10.87
CA ARG A 139 0.44 10.79 -12.01
C ARG A 139 0.65 12.28 -12.29
N TYR A 140 0.84 13.09 -11.25
CA TYR A 140 1.17 14.50 -11.40
C TYR A 140 2.49 14.71 -12.17
N PHE A 141 3.52 13.91 -11.87
CA PHE A 141 4.79 13.98 -12.62
C PHE A 141 4.67 13.55 -14.09
N GLU A 142 3.64 12.78 -14.43
CA GLU A 142 3.32 12.35 -15.80
C GLU A 142 2.35 13.30 -16.51
N HIS A 143 1.86 14.36 -15.85
CA HIS A 143 0.73 15.18 -16.32
C HIS A 143 -0.48 14.32 -16.73
N ALA A 144 -0.72 13.25 -15.97
CA ALA A 144 -1.78 12.30 -16.21
C ALA A 144 -2.89 12.48 -15.17
N THR A 145 -4.14 12.30 -15.60
CA THR A 145 -5.30 12.41 -14.71
C THR A 145 -5.28 11.33 -13.63
N ALA A 146 -6.04 11.58 -12.55
CA ALA A 146 -6.30 10.57 -11.53
C ALA A 146 -6.80 9.25 -12.16
N PRO A 147 -6.43 8.08 -11.62
CA PRO A 147 -6.88 6.79 -12.13
C PRO A 147 -8.40 6.65 -12.08
N ALA A 148 -8.97 5.97 -13.08
CA ALA A 148 -10.39 5.68 -13.12
C ALA A 148 -10.86 4.98 -11.83
N ASN A 149 -12.02 5.39 -11.34
CA ASN A 149 -12.68 4.86 -10.14
C ASN A 149 -11.87 5.00 -8.84
N LEU A 150 -10.78 5.79 -8.81
CA LEU A 150 -10.02 6.01 -7.57
C LEU A 150 -10.92 6.60 -6.49
N TRP A 151 -11.64 7.67 -6.81
CA TRP A 151 -12.51 8.38 -5.87
C TRP A 151 -13.63 7.50 -5.33
N GLU A 152 -14.27 6.71 -6.20
CA GLU A 152 -15.30 5.75 -5.79
C GLU A 152 -14.76 4.73 -4.79
N GLN A 153 -13.59 4.13 -5.08
CA GLN A 153 -12.96 3.15 -4.19
C GLN A 153 -12.53 3.76 -2.86
N VAL A 154 -11.96 4.97 -2.89
CA VAL A 154 -11.53 5.71 -1.70
C VAL A 154 -12.73 6.05 -0.81
N ASN A 155 -13.82 6.56 -1.40
CA ASN A 155 -15.06 6.86 -0.69
C ASN A 155 -15.68 5.60 -0.09
N ALA A 156 -15.72 4.49 -0.84
CA ALA A 156 -16.26 3.22 -0.35
C ALA A 156 -15.47 2.68 0.86
N ILE A 157 -14.15 2.84 0.85
CA ILE A 157 -13.30 2.44 1.99
C ILE A 157 -13.50 3.36 3.18
N TYR A 158 -13.55 4.67 2.94
CA TYR A 158 -13.78 5.64 3.99
C TYR A 158 -15.12 5.41 4.69
N GLN A 159 -16.20 5.24 3.93
CA GLN A 159 -17.54 4.98 4.48
C GLN A 159 -17.55 3.74 5.36
N ARG A 160 -16.96 2.63 4.91
CA ARG A 160 -16.87 1.40 5.71
C ARG A 160 -16.00 1.55 6.95
N ALA A 161 -14.92 2.33 6.85
CA ALA A 161 -14.09 2.64 8.00
C ALA A 161 -14.84 3.49 9.04
N ASP A 162 -15.75 4.36 8.59
CA ASP A 162 -16.62 5.15 9.46
C ASP A 162 -17.64 4.28 10.18
N GLU A 163 -18.28 3.35 9.46
CA GLU A 163 -19.20 2.35 10.02
C GLU A 163 -18.54 1.51 11.13
N ASP A 164 -17.25 1.17 10.99
CA ASP A 164 -16.45 0.44 12.00
C ASP A 164 -15.85 1.36 13.10
N MET A 165 -16.19 2.65 13.10
CA MET A 165 -15.65 3.69 14.01
C MET A 165 -14.12 3.70 14.02
N LEU A 166 -13.50 3.67 12.83
CA LEU A 166 -12.04 3.70 12.62
C LEU A 166 -11.55 5.11 12.29
N CYS A 167 -12.40 5.96 11.71
CA CYS A 167 -12.03 7.22 11.06
C CYS A 167 -11.14 8.15 11.92
N ASN A 168 -11.48 8.29 13.20
CA ASN A 168 -10.80 9.20 14.13
C ASN A 168 -9.82 8.48 15.07
N GLN A 169 -9.57 7.18 14.86
CA GLN A 169 -8.62 6.44 15.68
C GLN A 169 -7.18 6.79 15.27
N LEU A 170 -6.36 7.08 16.27
CA LEU A 170 -4.94 7.32 16.04
C LEU A 170 -4.26 6.03 15.58
N THR A 171 -3.47 6.16 14.52
CA THR A 171 -2.71 5.08 13.94
C THR A 171 -1.37 5.58 13.43
N LYS A 172 -0.40 4.67 13.41
CA LYS A 172 0.95 4.95 12.94
C LYS A 172 1.20 4.10 11.69
N PRO A 173 1.01 4.65 10.48
CA PRO A 173 1.07 3.86 9.24
C PRO A 173 2.40 3.14 9.07
N PHE A 174 3.50 3.84 9.38
CA PHE A 174 4.87 3.32 9.38
C PHE A 174 5.59 3.70 10.67
N LYS A 175 6.53 2.86 11.12
CA LYS A 175 7.20 3.01 12.43
C LYS A 175 7.90 4.35 12.63
N HIS A 176 8.33 5.03 11.58
CA HIS A 176 9.06 6.31 11.66
C HIS A 176 8.17 7.55 11.42
N LEU A 177 6.95 7.38 10.89
CA LEU A 177 6.03 8.50 10.63
C LEU A 177 5.25 8.92 11.90
N PRO A 178 4.79 10.18 11.99
CA PRO A 178 3.90 10.58 13.07
C PRO A 178 2.57 9.83 13.02
N SER A 179 1.89 9.78 14.17
CA SER A 179 0.51 9.28 14.23
C SER A 179 -0.42 10.18 13.41
N THR A 180 -1.39 9.56 12.76
CA THR A 180 -2.42 10.21 11.95
C THR A 180 -3.77 9.54 12.18
N THR A 181 -4.80 9.99 11.46
CA THR A 181 -6.12 9.37 11.41
C THR A 181 -6.52 9.11 9.96
N ILE A 182 -7.47 8.20 9.75
CA ILE A 182 -8.05 7.96 8.41
C ILE A 182 -8.70 9.24 7.89
N THR A 183 -9.43 9.98 8.73
CA THR A 183 -10.02 11.28 8.36
C THR A 183 -8.97 12.26 7.84
N SER A 184 -7.84 12.41 8.55
CA SER A 184 -6.77 13.30 8.13
C SER A 184 -6.16 12.88 6.78
N LEU A 185 -5.91 11.59 6.58
CA LEU A 185 -5.38 11.06 5.33
C LEU A 185 -6.36 11.22 4.16
N PHE A 186 -7.65 10.99 4.41
CA PHE A 186 -8.70 11.17 3.42
C PHE A 186 -8.80 12.63 2.95
N LEU A 187 -8.77 13.58 3.88
CA LEU A 187 -8.75 15.02 3.54
C LEU A 187 -7.49 15.39 2.74
N GLN A 188 -6.31 14.91 3.14
CA GLN A 188 -5.07 15.12 2.40
C GLN A 188 -5.14 14.56 0.98
N LEU A 189 -5.72 13.37 0.82
CA LEU A 189 -5.92 12.75 -0.49
C LEU A 189 -6.85 13.59 -1.38
N HIS A 190 -7.92 14.15 -0.84
CA HIS A 190 -8.79 15.07 -1.57
C HIS A 190 -8.09 16.37 -1.98
N MET A 191 -7.22 16.93 -1.11
CA MET A 191 -6.40 18.08 -1.48
C MET A 191 -5.44 17.78 -2.64
N PHE A 192 -4.87 16.57 -2.71
CA PHE A 192 -4.11 16.14 -3.89
C PHE A 192 -4.97 16.00 -5.14
N GLY A 193 -6.23 15.57 -4.99
CA GLY A 193 -7.19 15.45 -6.09
C GLY A 193 -7.58 16.78 -6.73
N SER A 194 -7.43 17.89 -6.00
CA SER A 194 -7.68 19.24 -6.52
C SER A 194 -6.47 19.87 -7.22
N LEU A 195 -5.34 19.18 -7.30
CA LEU A 195 -4.23 19.63 -8.14
C LEU A 195 -4.65 19.54 -9.61
N ASN A 196 -4.37 20.58 -10.39
CA ASN A 196 -4.57 20.53 -11.83
C ASN A 196 -3.58 19.52 -12.42
N PHE A 197 -4.09 18.37 -12.85
CA PHE A 197 -3.34 17.36 -13.58
C PHE A 197 -3.20 17.74 -15.05
#